data_AF-A0A5S9MCB5-F1
#
_entry.id   AF-A0A5S9MCB5-F1
#
_cell.length_a   1.000
_cell.length_b   1.000
_cell.length_c   1.000
_cell.angle_alpha   90.00
_cell.angle_beta   90.00
_cell.angle_gamma   90.00
#
_symmetry.space_group_name_H-M   'P 1'
#
loop_
_entity.id
_entity.type
_entity.pdbx_description
1 polymer ?
#
loop_
_entity_poly.entity_id
_entity_poly.type
_entity_poly.pdbx_seq_one_letter_code
_entity_poly.pdbx_strand_id
1 'polypeptide(L)' 'MTGAGATYPYGKDPLDRNIRIAPTFPTLEELEQAIDIFTLCVQLVSIEKLLSEKKVNLLQRHK' A
#
# COMPACT_ATOMS: atom_id res chain seq x y z
N MET A 1 -14.68 -6.74 4.33
CA MET A 1 -13.25 -6.60 3.96
C MET A 1 -12.38 -7.21 5.05
N THR A 2 -11.22 -7.77 4.71
CA THR A 2 -10.23 -8.22 5.71
C THR A 2 -9.16 -7.16 5.93
N GLY A 3 -8.62 -7.07 7.15
CA GLY A 3 -7.55 -6.11 7.47
C GLY A 3 -6.22 -6.42 6.77
N ALA A 4 -5.33 -5.42 6.76
CA ALA A 4 -3.92 -5.62 6.38
C ALA A 4 -3.26 -6.68 7.26
N GLY A 5 -2.27 -7.40 6.71
CA GLY A 5 -1.58 -8.48 7.42
C GLY A 5 -2.38 -9.78 7.61
N ALA A 6 -3.65 -9.84 7.17
CA ALA A 6 -4.50 -11.03 7.33
C ALA A 6 -3.97 -12.31 6.64
N THR A 7 -3.01 -12.18 5.72
CA THR A 7 -2.32 -13.29 5.05
C THR A 7 -1.13 -13.85 5.84
N TYR A 8 -0.86 -13.28 7.03
CA TYR A 8 0.24 -13.68 7.90
C TYR A 8 -0.28 -14.20 9.25
N PRO A 9 0.48 -15.10 9.92
CA PRO A 9 0.19 -15.51 11.29
C PRO A 9 0.01 -14.30 12.21
N TYR A 10 -1.04 -14.36 13.03
CA TYR A 10 -1.39 -13.30 13.98
C TYR A 10 -1.72 -11.94 13.36
N GLY A 11 -1.97 -11.87 12.05
CA GLY A 11 -2.33 -10.63 11.35
C GLY A 11 -1.16 -9.64 11.20
N LYS A 12 0.09 -10.09 11.32
CA LYS A 12 1.28 -9.22 11.31
C LYS A 12 2.15 -9.50 10.09
N ASP A 13 2.06 -8.64 9.08
CA ASP A 13 3.04 -8.61 7.97
C ASP A 13 4.35 -7.97 8.49
N PRO A 14 5.47 -8.70 8.56
CA PRO A 14 6.73 -8.15 9.09
C PRO A 14 7.31 -7.01 8.23
N LEU A 15 6.85 -6.87 6.99
CA LEU A 15 7.37 -5.89 6.05
C LEU A 15 6.31 -4.86 5.61
N ASP A 16 5.09 -4.93 6.15
CA ASP A 16 3.97 -4.03 5.87
C ASP A 16 3.81 -3.73 4.36
N ARG A 17 3.76 -4.79 3.54
CA ARG A 17 3.86 -4.67 2.07
C ARG A 17 2.90 -5.57 1.29
N ASN A 18 2.13 -6.42 1.96
CA ASN A 18 1.17 -7.30 1.31
C ASN A 18 -0.27 -6.79 1.46
N ILE A 19 -0.97 -6.70 0.33
CA ILE A 19 -2.40 -6.42 0.27
C ILE A 19 -3.06 -7.55 -0.52
N ARG A 20 -4.11 -8.15 0.04
CA ARG A 20 -4.88 -9.21 -0.62
C ARG A 20 -6.08 -8.61 -1.34
N ILE A 21 -6.19 -8.89 -2.64
CA ILE A 21 -7.34 -8.52 -3.48
C ILE A 21 -8.14 -9.79 -3.78
N ALA A 22 -9.46 -9.73 -3.65
CA ALA A 22 -10.37 -10.84 -3.95
C ALA A 22 -11.34 -10.44 -5.08
N PRO A 23 -10.98 -10.69 -6.36
CA PRO A 23 -11.65 -10.10 -7.51
C PRO A 23 -12.92 -10.85 -7.97
N THR A 24 -13.27 -11.99 -7.35
CA THR A 24 -14.32 -12.89 -7.87
C THR A 24 -15.74 -12.52 -7.45
N PHE A 25 -15.91 -11.59 -6.51
CA PHE A 25 -17.22 -11.14 -6.02
C PHE A 25 -17.81 -9.95 -6.80
N PRO A 26 -17.07 -8.86 -7.06
CA PRO A 26 -17.62 -7.69 -7.76
C PRO A 26 -17.84 -7.97 -9.25
N THR A 27 -18.67 -7.14 -9.89
CA THR A 27 -18.73 -7.05 -11.35
C THR A 27 -17.42 -6.48 -11.91
N LEU A 28 -17.21 -6.61 -13.23
CA LEU A 28 -16.00 -6.09 -13.87
C LEU A 28 -15.90 -4.56 -13.76
N GLU A 29 -17.02 -3.84 -13.90
CA GLU A 29 -17.08 -2.39 -13.80
C GLU A 29 -16.76 -1.89 -12.38
N GLU A 30 -17.32 -2.53 -11.36
CA GLU A 30 -17.00 -2.23 -9.96
C GLU A 30 -15.53 -2.54 -9.63
N LEU A 31 -15.00 -3.65 -10.17
CA LEU A 31 -13.60 -4.02 -9.97
C LEU A 31 -12.67 -3.00 -10.61
N GLU A 32 -12.96 -2.53 -11.82
CA GLU A 32 -12.17 -1.52 -12.52
C GLU A 32 -12.10 -0.22 -11.70
N GLN A 33 -13.24 0.31 -11.28
CA GLN A 33 -13.31 1.51 -10.43
C GLN A 33 -12.54 1.33 -9.10
N ALA A 34 -12.69 0.16 -8.46
CA ALA A 34 -11.99 -0.12 -7.20
C ALA A 34 -10.47 -0.20 -7.38
N ILE A 35 -10.00 -0.80 -8.47
CA ILE A 35 -8.56 -0.90 -8.79
C ILE A 35 -7.97 0.47 -9.15
N ASP A 36 -8.70 1.34 -9.85
CA ASP A 36 -8.26 2.70 -10.14
C ASP A 36 -8.01 3.50 -8.86
N ILE A 37 -8.95 3.47 -7.92
CA ILE A 37 -8.80 4.13 -6.62
C ILE A 37 -7.66 3.49 -5.82
N PHE A 38 -7.56 2.16 -5.81
CA PHE A 38 -6.49 1.45 -5.11
C PHE A 38 -5.10 1.84 -5.63
N THR A 39 -4.91 1.85 -6.96
CA THR A 39 -3.63 2.19 -7.58
C THR A 39 -3.26 3.65 -7.33
N LEU A 40 -4.24 4.56 -7.34
CA LEU A 40 -4.03 5.96 -6.95
C LEU A 40 -3.51 6.07 -5.51
N CYS A 41 -4.12 5.37 -4.55
CA CYS A 41 -3.65 5.33 -3.16
C CYS A 41 -2.21 4.79 -3.06
N VAL A 42 -1.89 3.71 -3.79
CA VAL A 42 -0.54 3.13 -3.81
C VAL A 42 0.48 4.12 -4.35
N GLN A 43 0.16 4.84 -5.42
CA GLN A 43 1.04 5.86 -5.99
C GLN A 43 1.30 6.99 -5.00
N LEU A 44 0.25 7.53 -4.38
CA LEU A 44 0.36 8.62 -3.40
C LEU A 44 1.27 8.22 -2.23
N VAL A 45 0.99 7.09 -1.56
CA VAL A 45 1.78 6.66 -0.40
C VAL A 45 3.22 6.31 -0.78
N SER A 46 3.45 5.79 -2.00
CA SER A 46 4.79 5.50 -2.50
C SER A 46 5.60 6.79 -2.67
N ILE A 47 5.00 7.83 -3.25
CA ILE A 47 5.64 9.14 -3.42
C ILE A 47 5.93 9.76 -2.05
N GLU A 48 4.97 9.75 -1.14
CA GLU A 48 5.15 10.28 0.23
C GLU A 48 6.30 9.58 0.96
N LYS A 49 6.37 8.25 0.87
CA LYS A 49 7.44 7.45 1.47
C LYS A 49 8.81 7.82 0.88
N LEU A 50 8.92 7.88 -0.44
CA LEU A 50 10.17 8.25 -1.13
C LEU A 50 10.62 9.68 -0.77
N LEU A 51 9.70 10.64 -0.70
CA LEU A 51 10.01 12.01 -0.30
C LEU A 51 10.49 12.09 1.15
N SER A 52 9.84 11.34 2.05
CA SER A 52 10.23 11.25 3.46
C SER A 52 11.63 10.66 3.63
N GLU A 53 11.91 9.52 2.99
CA GLU A 53 13.23 8.87 3.01
C GLU A 53 14.32 9.79 2.45
N LYS A 54 14.05 10.49 1.34
CA LYS A 54 14.98 11.47 0.77
C LYS A 54 15.27 12.63 1.73
N LYS A 55 14.26 13.14 2.43
CA LYS A 55 14.41 14.20 3.43
C LYS A 55 15.29 13.74 4.61
N VAL A 56 15.06 12.54 5.13
CA VAL A 56 15.87 11.95 6.21
C VAL A 56 17.34 11.83 5.78
N ASN A 57 17.58 11.31 4.58
CA ASN A 57 18.93 11.15 4.04
C ASN A 57 19.66 12.48 3.85
N LEU A 58 18.95 13.54 3.44
CA LEU A 58 19.53 14.89 3.33
C LEU A 58 19.90 15.46 4.71
N LEU A 59 19.04 15.30 5.72
CA LEU A 59 19.33 15.76 7.08
C LEU A 59 20.52 15.04 7.71
N GLN A 60 20.71 13.75 7.41
CA GLN A 60 21.87 12.98 7.88
C GLN A 60 23.18 13.41 7.23
N ARG A 61 23.17 13.97 6.01
CA ARG A 61 24.37 14.45 5.31
C ARG A 61 24.90 15.80 5.81
N HIS A 62 24.07 16.56 6.54
CA HIS A 62 24.42 17.88 7.08
C HIS A 62 24.68 17.85 8.60
N LYS A 63 24.78 16.65 9.20
CA LYS A 63 25.32 16.43 10.55
C LYS A 63 26.69 15.78 10.42
#